data_AF-A0A1I0G578-F1
#
_entry.id   AF-A0A1I0G578-F1
#
_cell.length_a   1.000
_cell.length_b   1.000
_cell.length_c   1.000
_cell.angle_alpha   90.00
_cell.angle_beta   90.00
_cell.angle_gamma   90.00
#
_symmetry.space_group_name_H-M   'P 1'
#
loop_
_entity.id
_entity.type
_entity.pdbx_description
1 polymer ?
#
loop_
_entity_poly.entity_id
_entity_poly.type
_entity_poly.pdbx_seq_one_letter_code
_entity_poly.pdbx_strand_id
1 'polypeptide(L)'
;MDKSSISKICVDDFAIRKRYTYGTVMIDLETHRVVDIMNSRETEKVAEWLKTYPNIQVISRDGASTYANASSLSHPEAYQISDRFHLFKNLSEAFSRFLMRQFPARIEIPSNKGAATIEMAALYETRNLSQRIRFAKQKRKEGYTISEIALCMHLGETTKIYKVARRQNPTR
;
A
#
# COMPACT_ATOMS: atom_id res chain seq x y z
N MET A 1 3.71 -29.78 9.29
CA MET A 1 4.15 -28.97 10.45
C MET A 1 3.69 -29.66 11.71
N ASP A 2 4.44 -29.55 12.80
CA ASP A 2 3.97 -29.99 14.10
C ASP A 2 2.90 -29.01 14.60
N LYS A 3 1.67 -29.48 14.79
CA LYS A 3 0.55 -28.63 15.22
C LYS A 3 0.76 -28.04 16.61
N SER A 4 1.56 -28.69 17.45
CA SER A 4 1.88 -28.20 18.79
C SER A 4 2.84 -27.00 18.76
N SER A 5 3.58 -26.80 17.66
CA SER A 5 4.51 -25.68 17.54
C SER A 5 3.84 -24.34 17.23
N ILE A 6 2.56 -24.35 16.81
CA ILE A 6 1.85 -23.12 16.41
C ILE A 6 1.11 -22.55 17.63
N SER A 7 1.48 -21.34 18.01
CA SER A 7 0.84 -20.60 19.11
C SER A 7 0.07 -19.36 18.67
N LYS A 8 0.35 -18.83 17.47
CA LYS A 8 -0.27 -17.61 16.94
C LYS A 8 -0.70 -17.84 15.50
N ILE A 9 -1.98 -17.65 15.23
CA ILE A 9 -2.56 -17.93 13.92
C ILE A 9 -3.37 -16.75 13.40
N CYS A 10 -3.33 -16.52 12.10
CA CYS A 10 -4.27 -15.65 11.39
C CYS A 10 -5.30 -16.51 10.67
N VAL A 11 -6.56 -16.08 10.71
CA VAL A 11 -7.68 -16.71 10.00
C VAL A 11 -8.38 -15.63 9.18
N ASP A 12 -8.43 -15.82 7.86
CA ASP A 12 -8.96 -14.82 6.93
C ASP A 12 -9.68 -15.47 5.72
N ASP A 13 -10.53 -14.69 5.05
CA ASP A 13 -11.24 -15.09 3.83
C ASP A 13 -10.28 -15.19 2.63
N PHE A 14 -10.26 -16.35 1.99
CA PHE A 14 -9.50 -16.57 0.76
C PHE A 14 -10.43 -16.79 -0.44
N ALA A 15 -10.25 -15.99 -1.49
CA ALA A 15 -11.03 -16.13 -2.71
C ALA A 15 -10.46 -17.26 -3.60
N ILE A 16 -11.14 -18.41 -3.65
CA ILE A 16 -10.80 -19.52 -4.55
C ILE A 16 -11.20 -19.16 -5.99
N ARG A 17 -12.40 -18.61 -6.15
CA ARG A 17 -12.85 -17.98 -7.40
C ARG A 17 -13.43 -16.62 -7.05
N LYS A 18 -12.69 -15.56 -7.40
CA LYS A 18 -13.03 -14.17 -7.08
C LYS A 18 -14.51 -13.87 -7.38
N ARG A 19 -15.25 -13.39 -6.37
CA ARG A 19 -16.71 -13.09 -6.41
C ARG A 19 -17.67 -14.29 -6.47
N TYR A 20 -17.19 -15.52 -6.37
CA TYR A 20 -18.05 -16.70 -6.42
C TYR A 20 -17.88 -17.62 -5.22
N THR A 21 -16.63 -18.05 -4.96
CA THR A 21 -16.34 -19.04 -3.93
C THR A 21 -15.20 -18.53 -3.08
N TYR A 22 -15.45 -18.55 -1.77
CA TYR A 22 -14.52 -18.14 -0.74
C TYR A 22 -14.35 -19.29 0.23
N GLY A 23 -13.11 -19.48 0.67
CA GLY A 23 -12.72 -20.37 1.74
C GLY A 23 -12.05 -19.56 2.86
N THR A 24 -11.42 -20.28 3.77
CA THR A 24 -10.62 -19.73 4.85
C THR A 24 -9.15 -20.06 4.61
N VAL A 25 -8.25 -19.10 4.80
CA VAL A 25 -6.80 -19.34 4.86
C VAL A 25 -6.32 -19.21 6.29
N MET A 26 -5.42 -20.09 6.68
CA MET A 26 -4.80 -20.13 7.99
C MET A 26 -3.31 -19.85 7.83
N ILE A 27 -2.80 -18.85 8.54
CA ILE A 27 -1.41 -18.40 8.43
C ILE A 27 -0.78 -18.41 9.81
N ASP A 28 0.40 -18.99 9.93
CA ASP A 28 1.19 -18.88 11.15
C ASP A 28 1.76 -17.45 11.22
N LEU A 29 1.41 -16.73 12.29
CA LEU A 29 1.80 -15.33 12.47
C LEU A 29 3.30 -15.17 12.78
N GLU A 30 3.98 -16.21 13.23
CA GLU A 30 5.41 -16.17 13.53
C GLU A 30 6.27 -16.42 12.29
N THR A 31 5.88 -17.42 11.48
CA THR A 31 6.65 -17.79 10.28
C THR A 31 6.15 -17.11 9.01
N HIS A 32 4.98 -16.47 9.05
CA HIS A 32 4.27 -15.90 7.89
C HIS A 32 4.00 -16.92 6.78
N ARG A 33 3.88 -18.21 7.14
CA ARG A 33 3.60 -19.28 6.19
C ARG A 33 2.14 -19.70 6.28
N VAL A 34 1.60 -20.06 5.12
CA VAL A 34 0.30 -20.72 5.04
C VAL A 34 0.40 -22.06 5.77
N VAL A 35 -0.45 -22.22 6.78
CA VAL A 35 -0.63 -23.49 7.49
C VAL A 35 -1.56 -24.38 6.70
N ASP A 36 -2.70 -23.82 6.26
CA ASP A 36 -3.71 -24.55 5.49
C ASP A 36 -4.67 -23.59 4.75
N ILE A 37 -5.42 -24.13 3.81
CA ILE A 37 -6.52 -23.46 3.11
C ILE A 37 -7.74 -24.39 3.11
N MET A 38 -8.83 -23.93 3.70
CA MET A 38 -10.09 -24.67 3.79
C MET A 38 -11.13 -24.11 2.82
N ASN A 39 -11.80 -24.98 2.06
CA ASN A 39 -12.89 -24.59 1.15
C ASN A 39 -14.24 -24.39 1.87
N SER A 40 -14.24 -23.75 3.03
CA SER A 40 -15.45 -23.35 3.75
C SER A 40 -15.14 -22.11 4.60
N ARG A 41 -16.21 -21.42 5.00
CA ARG A 41 -16.22 -20.32 5.96
C ARG A 41 -17.26 -20.57 7.06
N GLU A 42 -17.78 -21.78 7.18
CA GLU A 42 -18.75 -22.09 8.23
C GLU A 42 -18.06 -22.07 9.59
N THR A 43 -18.67 -21.38 10.56
CA THR A 43 -18.13 -21.20 11.91
C THR A 43 -17.70 -22.53 12.53
N GLU A 44 -18.54 -23.55 12.40
CA GLU A 44 -18.37 -24.87 12.99
C GLU A 44 -17.14 -25.58 12.39
N LYS A 45 -17.00 -25.55 11.06
CA LYS A 45 -15.86 -26.15 10.36
C LYS A 45 -14.55 -25.46 10.69
N VAL A 46 -14.56 -24.12 10.77
CA VAL A 46 -13.37 -23.37 11.19
C VAL A 46 -13.00 -23.70 12.63
N ALA A 47 -13.99 -23.77 13.53
CA ALA A 47 -13.76 -24.11 14.93
C ALA A 47 -13.20 -25.53 15.11
N GLU A 48 -13.75 -26.51 14.39
CA GLU A 48 -13.25 -27.89 14.37
C GLU A 48 -11.80 -27.95 13.89
N TRP A 49 -11.47 -27.23 12.81
CA TRP A 49 -10.10 -27.16 12.32
C TRP A 49 -9.16 -26.53 13.37
N LEU A 50 -9.57 -25.41 13.98
CA LEU A 50 -8.78 -24.72 15.00
C LEU A 50 -8.51 -25.65 16.18
N LYS A 51 -9.50 -26.38 16.69
CA LYS A 51 -9.36 -27.34 17.80
C LYS A 51 -8.27 -28.39 17.58
N THR A 52 -7.86 -28.63 16.34
CA THR A 52 -6.74 -29.55 16.07
C THR A 52 -5.36 -29.00 16.44
N TYR A 53 -5.26 -27.72 16.84
CA TYR A 53 -4.04 -27.04 17.26
C TYR A 53 -4.12 -26.63 18.74
N PRO A 54 -3.61 -27.45 19.67
CA PRO A 54 -3.89 -27.29 21.09
C PRO A 54 -3.22 -26.07 21.76
N ASN A 55 -2.19 -25.50 21.13
CA ASN A 55 -1.34 -24.47 21.75
C ASN A 55 -1.64 -23.05 21.26
N ILE A 56 -2.75 -22.85 20.54
CA ILE A 56 -3.14 -21.51 20.06
C ILE A 56 -3.46 -20.61 21.25
N GLN A 57 -2.72 -19.50 21.35
CA GLN A 57 -2.89 -18.46 22.36
C GLN A 57 -3.39 -17.15 21.73
N VAL A 58 -3.13 -16.94 20.44
CA VAL A 58 -3.51 -15.72 19.71
C VAL A 58 -4.14 -16.10 18.38
N ILE A 59 -5.30 -15.51 18.11
CA ILE A 59 -5.99 -15.60 16.83
C ILE A 59 -6.17 -14.20 16.26
N SER A 60 -5.40 -13.87 15.21
CA SER A 60 -5.66 -12.70 14.37
C SER A 60 -6.79 -13.05 13.39
N ARG A 61 -7.77 -12.18 13.25
CA ARG A 61 -8.92 -12.41 12.38
C ARG A 61 -9.42 -11.10 11.78
N ASP A 62 -10.15 -11.21 10.68
CA ASP A 62 -10.80 -10.07 10.06
C ASP A 62 -11.97 -9.54 10.93
N GLY A 63 -12.81 -8.65 10.40
CA GLY A 63 -13.96 -8.11 11.14
C GLY A 63 -15.16 -9.06 11.28
N ALA A 64 -15.20 -10.21 10.62
CA ALA A 64 -16.37 -11.06 10.51
C ALA A 64 -16.72 -11.78 11.83
N SER A 65 -18.03 -11.86 12.12
CA SER A 65 -18.56 -12.55 13.30
C SER A 65 -18.30 -14.05 13.26
N THR A 66 -18.28 -14.64 12.06
CA THR A 66 -17.96 -16.04 11.80
C THR A 66 -16.65 -16.46 12.45
N TYR A 67 -15.55 -15.73 12.21
CA TYR A 67 -14.25 -16.07 12.78
C TYR A 67 -14.15 -15.75 14.26
N ALA A 68 -14.84 -14.71 14.74
CA ALA A 68 -14.93 -14.44 16.17
C ALA A 68 -15.61 -15.60 16.92
N ASN A 69 -16.74 -16.08 16.39
CA ASN A 69 -17.47 -17.22 16.96
C ASN A 69 -16.63 -18.50 16.88
N ALA A 70 -15.97 -18.77 15.76
CA ALA A 70 -15.13 -19.96 15.61
C ALA A 70 -13.92 -19.94 16.57
N SER A 71 -13.34 -18.76 16.79
CA SER A 71 -12.26 -18.54 17.76
C SER A 71 -12.77 -18.85 19.18
N SER A 72 -13.89 -18.23 19.58
CA SER A 72 -14.49 -18.45 20.91
C SER A 72 -14.90 -19.91 21.14
N LEU A 73 -15.37 -20.62 20.11
CA LEU A 73 -15.77 -22.04 20.21
C LEU A 73 -14.59 -23.02 20.25
N SER A 74 -13.45 -22.63 19.69
CA SER A 74 -12.26 -23.51 19.61
C SER A 74 -11.29 -23.24 20.76
N HIS A 75 -11.00 -21.98 21.05
CA HIS A 75 -10.07 -21.52 22.06
C HIS A 75 -10.65 -20.30 22.79
N PRO A 76 -11.54 -20.52 23.78
CA PRO A 76 -12.17 -19.43 24.55
C PRO A 76 -11.15 -18.50 25.23
N GLU A 77 -10.02 -19.05 25.64
CA GLU A 77 -8.94 -18.33 26.35
C GLU A 77 -7.94 -17.66 25.40
N ALA A 78 -8.04 -17.88 24.08
CA ALA A 78 -7.12 -17.26 23.13
C ALA A 78 -7.46 -15.78 22.93
N TYR A 79 -6.41 -14.95 22.85
CA TYR A 79 -6.55 -13.54 22.53
C TYR A 79 -6.98 -13.37 21.08
N GLN A 80 -8.15 -12.77 20.87
CA GLN A 80 -8.63 -12.40 19.56
C GLN A 80 -8.14 -11.00 19.20
N ILE A 81 -7.37 -10.89 18.12
CA ILE A 81 -6.79 -9.64 17.64
C ILE A 81 -7.37 -9.31 16.27
N SER A 82 -7.68 -8.04 16.04
CA SER A 82 -8.07 -7.58 14.70
C SER A 82 -6.87 -7.53 13.77
N ASP A 83 -7.02 -8.11 12.59
CA ASP A 83 -6.00 -8.04 11.56
C ASP A 83 -5.71 -6.57 11.15
N ARG A 84 -4.43 -6.27 11.03
CA ARG A 84 -3.92 -4.92 10.80
C ARG A 84 -4.33 -4.35 9.43
N PHE A 85 -4.37 -5.16 8.38
CA PHE A 85 -4.78 -4.71 7.06
C PHE A 85 -6.24 -4.24 7.08
N HIS A 86 -7.12 -4.99 7.73
CA HIS A 86 -8.53 -4.62 7.84
C HIS A 86 -8.73 -3.32 8.63
N LEU A 87 -7.97 -3.10 9.71
CA LEU A 87 -8.02 -1.85 10.46
C LEU A 87 -7.64 -0.64 9.58
N PHE A 88 -6.52 -0.71 8.86
CA PHE A 88 -6.08 0.39 7.99
C PHE A 88 -7.02 0.60 6.80
N LYS A 89 -7.53 -0.48 6.21
CA LYS A 89 -8.51 -0.40 5.12
C LYS A 89 -9.77 0.32 5.59
N ASN A 90 -10.35 -0.12 6.71
CA ASN A 90 -11.58 0.46 7.26
C ASN A 90 -11.39 1.94 7.62
N LEU A 91 -10.25 2.30 8.23
CA LEU A 91 -9.92 3.69 8.54
C LEU A 91 -9.81 4.53 7.26
N SER A 92 -9.08 4.05 6.25
CA SER A 92 -8.87 4.76 5.00
C SER A 92 -10.19 4.98 4.23
N GLU A 93 -11.07 3.98 4.23
CA GLU A 93 -12.39 4.09 3.63
C GLU A 93 -13.29 5.07 4.40
N ALA A 94 -13.26 5.04 5.73
CA ALA A 94 -14.01 5.97 6.57
C ALA A 94 -13.54 7.42 6.33
N PHE A 95 -12.23 7.62 6.30
CA PHE A 95 -11.62 8.92 5.99
C PHE A 95 -11.98 9.39 4.58
N SER A 96 -11.94 8.52 3.58
CA SER A 96 -12.32 8.84 2.20
C SER A 96 -13.79 9.27 2.11
N ARG A 97 -14.71 8.55 2.79
CA ARG A 97 -16.13 8.94 2.88
C ARG A 97 -16.32 10.28 3.58
N PHE A 98 -15.55 10.52 4.64
CA PHE A 98 -15.57 11.81 5.32
C PHE A 98 -15.15 12.94 4.39
N LEU A 99 -14.02 12.81 3.69
CA LEU A 99 -13.54 13.82 2.75
C LEU A 99 -14.56 14.09 1.63
N MET A 100 -15.12 13.04 1.01
CA MET A 100 -16.14 13.19 -0.03
C MET A 100 -17.41 13.90 0.48
N ARG A 101 -17.70 13.83 1.78
CA ARG A 101 -18.84 14.53 2.40
C ARG A 101 -18.50 15.98 2.78
N GLN A 102 -17.27 16.25 3.20
CA GLN A 102 -16.87 17.58 3.68
C GLN A 102 -16.43 18.52 2.55
N PHE A 103 -15.81 17.98 1.50
CA PHE A 103 -15.27 18.78 0.41
C PHE A 103 -16.17 18.70 -0.83
N PRO A 104 -16.27 19.79 -1.61
CA PRO A 104 -16.98 19.76 -2.87
C PRO A 104 -16.28 18.80 -3.86
N ALA A 105 -17.06 18.14 -4.71
CA ALA A 105 -16.54 17.21 -5.72
C ALA A 105 -15.58 17.89 -6.72
N ARG A 106 -15.64 19.23 -6.83
CA ARG A 106 -14.70 20.05 -7.58
C ARG A 106 -14.10 21.09 -6.65
N ILE A 107 -12.79 21.05 -6.53
CA ILE A 107 -12.01 22.10 -5.90
C ILE A 107 -11.34 22.86 -7.05
N GLU A 108 -11.75 24.10 -7.27
CA GLU A 108 -11.00 24.98 -8.16
C GLU A 108 -9.70 25.33 -7.45
N ILE A 109 -8.60 24.76 -7.91
CA ILE A 109 -7.27 25.19 -7.49
C ILE A 109 -7.01 26.48 -8.28
N PRO A 110 -6.91 27.65 -7.61
CA PRO A 110 -6.60 28.88 -8.32
C PRO A 110 -5.26 28.68 -9.02
N SER A 111 -5.28 28.68 -10.36
CA SER A 111 -4.05 28.81 -11.12
C SER A 111 -3.46 30.15 -10.73
N ASN A 112 -2.33 30.12 -10.02
CA ASN A 112 -1.60 31.35 -9.73
C ASN A 112 -1.21 31.92 -11.10
N LYS A 113 -1.97 32.91 -11.58
CA LYS A 113 -1.71 33.64 -12.82
C LYS A 113 -0.47 34.54 -12.68
N GLY A 114 0.56 34.09 -11.97
CA GLY A 114 1.91 34.46 -12.33
C GLY A 114 2.12 33.88 -13.73
N ALA A 115 2.20 34.74 -14.75
CA ALA A 115 2.55 34.32 -16.10
C ALA A 115 3.68 33.29 -16.00
N ALA A 116 3.44 32.08 -16.52
CA ALA A 116 4.50 31.10 -16.65
C ALA A 116 5.68 31.84 -17.28
N THR A 117 6.81 31.92 -16.56
CA THR A 117 7.99 32.57 -17.10
C THR A 117 8.30 31.92 -18.45
N ILE A 118 8.94 32.67 -19.36
CA ILE A 118 9.38 32.11 -20.65
C ILE A 118 10.14 30.80 -20.45
N GLU A 119 10.89 30.71 -19.34
CA GLU A 119 11.55 29.49 -18.88
C GLU A 119 10.57 28.36 -18.53
N MET A 120 9.53 28.59 -17.71
CA MET A 120 8.50 27.59 -17.41
C MET A 120 7.75 27.13 -18.68
N ALA A 121 7.36 28.05 -19.55
CA ALA A 121 6.67 27.71 -20.80
C ALA A 121 7.51 26.82 -21.72
N ALA A 122 8.81 27.12 -21.86
CA ALA A 122 9.75 26.29 -22.64
C ALA A 122 9.99 24.90 -22.03
N LEU A 123 9.80 24.73 -20.72
CA LEU A 123 9.93 23.43 -20.04
C LEU A 123 8.71 22.53 -20.23
N TYR A 124 7.50 23.11 -20.34
CA TYR A 124 6.27 22.38 -20.67
C TYR A 124 6.22 21.94 -22.13
N GLU A 125 6.97 22.61 -23.02
CA GLU A 125 7.17 22.18 -24.40
C GLU A 125 8.09 20.95 -24.47
N THR A 126 7.53 19.77 -24.19
CA THR A 126 8.24 18.49 -24.16
C THR A 126 8.96 18.13 -25.47
N ARG A 127 8.62 18.78 -26.58
CA ARG A 127 9.24 18.61 -27.91
C ARG A 127 10.61 19.28 -28.03
N ASN A 128 10.97 20.23 -27.17
CA ASN A 128 12.23 20.97 -27.28
C ASN A 128 13.31 20.46 -26.32
N LEU A 129 13.87 19.28 -26.64
CA LEU A 129 14.91 18.63 -25.83
C LEU A 129 16.14 19.55 -25.60
N SER A 130 16.53 20.32 -26.62
CA SER A 130 17.71 21.19 -26.57
C SER A 130 17.58 22.32 -25.55
N GLN A 131 16.42 23.00 -25.51
CA GLN A 131 16.16 24.05 -24.53
C GLN A 131 16.11 23.51 -23.10
N ARG A 132 15.51 22.33 -22.91
CA ARG A 132 15.43 21.67 -21.59
C ARG A 132 16.80 21.26 -21.07
N ILE A 133 17.70 20.78 -21.94
CA ILE A 133 19.09 20.50 -21.59
C ILE A 133 19.84 21.80 -21.24
N ARG A 134 19.64 22.89 -22.00
CA ARG A 134 20.28 24.19 -21.72
C ARG A 134 19.83 24.75 -20.37
N PHE A 135 18.54 24.71 -20.08
CA PHE A 135 17.97 25.14 -18.79
C PHE A 135 18.55 24.33 -17.63
N ALA A 136 18.56 23.00 -17.72
CA ALA A 136 19.12 22.14 -16.69
C ALA A 136 20.62 22.42 -16.43
N LYS A 137 21.41 22.69 -17.49
CA LYS A 137 22.83 23.07 -17.35
C LYS A 137 23.01 24.43 -16.69
N GLN A 138 22.18 25.41 -17.04
CA GLN A 138 22.22 26.74 -16.44
C GLN A 138 21.91 26.68 -14.94
N LYS A 139 20.83 26.00 -14.53
CA LYS A 139 20.47 25.84 -13.11
C LYS A 139 21.52 25.09 -12.31
N ARG A 140 22.21 24.13 -12.93
CA ARG A 140 23.39 23.49 -12.32
C ARG A 140 24.54 24.46 -12.08
N LYS A 141 24.80 25.37 -13.04
CA LYS A 141 25.82 26.42 -12.88
C LYS A 141 25.43 27.43 -11.79
N GLU A 142 24.14 27.65 -11.59
CA GLU A 142 23.56 28.47 -10.51
C GLU A 142 23.56 27.76 -9.14
N GLY A 143 24.04 26.52 -9.03
CA GLY A 143 24.22 25.79 -7.77
C GLY A 143 23.07 24.87 -7.35
N TYR A 144 22.01 24.75 -8.14
CA TYR A 144 20.86 23.91 -7.81
C TYR A 144 21.23 22.41 -7.82
N THR A 145 20.66 21.65 -6.90
CA THR A 145 20.76 20.19 -6.82
C THR A 145 19.95 19.51 -7.94
N ILE A 146 20.15 18.19 -8.13
CA ILE A 146 19.40 17.43 -9.15
C ILE A 146 17.90 17.43 -8.84
N SER A 147 17.55 17.19 -7.58
CA SER A 147 16.15 17.09 -7.15
C SER A 147 15.44 18.43 -7.23
N GLU A 148 16.11 19.55 -6.94
CA GLU A 148 15.55 20.90 -7.13
C GLU A 148 15.29 21.22 -8.60
N ILE A 149 16.23 20.86 -9.49
CA ILE A 149 16.02 21.04 -10.94
C ILE A 149 14.87 20.15 -11.43
N ALA A 150 14.76 18.92 -10.92
CA ALA A 150 13.69 18.01 -11.27
C ALA A 150 12.32 18.52 -10.86
N LEU A 151 12.25 19.11 -9.66
CA LEU A 151 11.07 19.78 -9.16
C LEU A 151 10.69 20.99 -10.03
N CYS A 152 11.64 21.87 -10.35
CA CYS A 152 11.39 23.03 -11.22
C CYS A 152 10.88 22.62 -12.62
N MET A 153 11.42 21.54 -13.18
CA MET A 153 11.05 21.06 -14.50
C MET A 153 9.81 20.15 -14.51
N HIS A 154 9.25 19.82 -13.34
CA HIS A 154 8.12 18.88 -13.18
C HIS A 154 8.41 17.50 -13.81
N LEU A 155 9.61 16.96 -13.59
CA LEU A 155 10.05 15.70 -14.17
C LEU A 155 10.40 14.66 -13.11
N GLY A 156 10.15 13.38 -13.42
CA GLY A 156 10.75 12.29 -12.68
C GLY A 156 12.27 12.28 -12.84
N GLU A 157 13.00 11.96 -11.78
CA GLU A 157 14.48 12.02 -11.67
C GLU A 157 15.22 11.16 -12.72
N THR A 158 14.52 10.29 -13.44
CA THR A 158 15.06 9.33 -14.41
C THR A 158 15.03 9.79 -15.87
N THR A 159 14.50 11.00 -16.15
CA THR A 159 14.29 11.51 -17.52
C THR A 159 15.61 11.73 -18.30
N LYS A 160 15.65 11.39 -19.61
CA LYS A 160 16.87 11.45 -20.47
C LYS A 160 17.65 12.77 -20.43
N ILE A 161 17.01 13.88 -20.10
CA ILE A 161 17.63 15.22 -19.99
C ILE A 161 18.76 15.25 -18.93
N TYR A 162 18.61 14.50 -17.83
CA TYR A 162 19.61 14.44 -16.76
C TYR A 162 20.90 13.74 -17.18
N LYS A 163 20.80 12.71 -18.04
CA LYS A 163 21.97 11.96 -18.54
C LYS A 163 22.90 12.84 -19.38
N VAL A 164 22.37 13.89 -20.01
CA VAL A 164 23.16 14.84 -20.82
C VAL A 164 23.78 15.95 -19.95
N ALA A 165 23.08 16.43 -18.93
CA ALA A 165 23.62 17.42 -17.98
C ALA A 165 24.77 16.85 -17.12
N ARG A 166 24.75 15.54 -16.81
CA ARG A 166 25.79 14.85 -16.00
C ARG A 166 27.13 14.66 -16.73
N ARG A 167 27.16 14.72 -18.07
CA ARG A 167 28.34 14.39 -18.89
C ARG A 167 29.40 15.51 -19.00
N GLN A 168 29.18 16.69 -18.39
CA GLN A 168 30.10 17.83 -18.48
C GLN A 168 30.96 18.08 -17.24
N ASN A 169 31.00 17.16 -16.27
CA ASN A 169 32.10 17.15 -15.30
C ASN A 169 33.21 16.22 -15.84
N PRO A 170 34.28 16.75 -16.46
CA PRO A 170 35.56 16.08 -16.31
C PRO A 170 35.89 16.14 -14.82
N THR A 171 36.18 14.98 -14.25
CA THR A 171 36.85 14.86 -12.96
C THR A 171 38.04 15.81 -12.90
N ARG A 172 37.98 16.80 -12.01
CA ARG A 172 39.09 17.32 -11.23
C ARG A 172 38.55 18.10 -10.03
#